data_AF-A0A355GLZ0-F1
#
_entry.id   AF-A0A355GLZ0-F1
#
_cell.length_a   1.000
_cell.length_b   1.000
_cell.length_c   1.000
_cell.angle_alpha   90.00
_cell.angle_beta   90.00
_cell.angle_gamma   90.00
#
_symmetry.space_group_name_H-M   'P 1'
#
loop_
_entity.id
_entity.type
_entity.pdbx_description
1 polymer ?
#
loop_
_entity_poly.entity_id
_entity_poly.type
_entity_poly.pdbx_seq_one_letter_code
_entity_poly.pdbx_strand_id
1 'polypeptide(L)'
;VIMMCGLQGSGKTTTCGKLARLLKEQGRRPMLVAADLQRPAAIEQLKVIAGQVDVPVHAEAPEGNNAVKVCQNGLNQAKKLGNVDTVILDTAGRLHVDEDLMKELEQIERKLQPDQVIFACDAMTGQDAVNSAKAFNDALELDGVILTKLDGDTRGGAALSVKEVTGVPIKYIGVGEALDRLEPFHPDRMAGRILGMGDVVSLVEKAQEQFNEEEAADLQNRMASGKFSLNDFQKQMATIRKMGPMREIMKMIPGMGGLMDTNPDVDPGSEMKWIDAIISSMTP
;
A
#
# COMPACT_ATOMS: atom_id res chain seq x y z
N VAL A 1 -5.41 18.53 4.34
CA VAL A 1 -6.00 17.58 5.31
C VAL A 1 -6.64 16.46 4.53
N ILE A 2 -6.36 15.21 4.90
CA ILE A 2 -6.89 13.99 4.27
C ILE A 2 -7.70 13.26 5.33
N MET A 3 -8.96 12.95 5.04
CA MET A 3 -9.84 12.19 5.93
C MET A 3 -9.98 10.76 5.39
N MET A 4 -9.56 9.77 6.18
CA MET A 4 -9.71 8.36 5.84
C MET A 4 -10.99 7.81 6.45
N CYS A 5 -11.93 7.34 5.62
CA CYS A 5 -13.17 6.71 6.03
C CYS A 5 -13.30 5.28 5.46
N GLY A 6 -14.27 4.50 5.94
CA GLY A 6 -14.49 3.14 5.49
C GLY A 6 -14.93 2.17 6.57
N LEU A 7 -15.36 0.98 6.15
CA LEU A 7 -15.85 -0.07 7.05
C LEU A 7 -14.79 -0.55 8.04
N GLN A 8 -15.22 -1.18 9.12
CA GLN A 8 -14.33 -1.90 10.02
C GLN A 8 -13.60 -3.03 9.27
N GLY A 9 -12.30 -3.20 9.52
CA GLY A 9 -11.50 -4.25 8.88
C GLY A 9 -11.03 -3.96 7.45
N SER A 10 -11.44 -2.82 6.85
CA SER A 10 -11.01 -2.36 5.51
C SER A 10 -9.55 -1.93 5.41
N GLY A 11 -8.81 -1.90 6.53
CA GLY A 11 -7.39 -1.51 6.55
C GLY A 11 -7.13 -0.01 6.65
N LYS A 12 -8.07 0.82 7.11
CA LYS A 12 -7.90 2.28 7.31
C LYS A 12 -6.60 2.66 8.03
N THR A 13 -6.42 2.21 9.27
CA THR A 13 -5.26 2.54 10.12
C THR A 13 -3.93 2.20 9.45
N THR A 14 -3.84 1.01 8.84
CA THR A 14 -2.64 0.60 8.08
C THR A 14 -2.46 1.45 6.82
N THR A 15 -3.54 1.79 6.12
CA THR A 15 -3.51 2.63 4.92
C THR A 15 -3.08 4.06 5.25
N CYS A 16 -3.49 4.61 6.39
CA CYS A 16 -3.01 5.90 6.89
C CYS A 16 -1.48 5.88 7.08
N GLY A 17 -0.93 4.81 7.67
CA GLY A 17 0.52 4.65 7.82
C GLY A 17 1.27 4.53 6.50
N LYS A 18 0.77 3.71 5.58
CA LYS A 18 1.31 3.55 4.23
C LYS A 18 1.30 4.87 3.44
N LEU A 19 0.18 5.59 3.50
CA LEU A 19 0.03 6.89 2.84
C LEU A 19 0.96 7.93 3.44
N ALA A 20 1.10 7.96 4.77
CA ALA A 20 2.06 8.84 5.44
C ALA A 20 3.51 8.55 5.00
N ARG A 21 3.88 7.28 4.91
CA ARG A 21 5.19 6.88 4.39
C ARG A 21 5.41 7.35 2.96
N LEU A 22 4.46 7.06 2.06
CA LEU A 22 4.54 7.45 0.65
C LEU A 22 4.70 8.98 0.51
N LEU A 23 3.92 9.75 1.26
CA LEU A 23 4.01 11.22 1.26
C LEU A 23 5.37 11.70 1.79
N LYS A 24 5.90 11.07 2.83
CA LYS A 24 7.23 11.38 3.37
C LYS A 24 8.34 11.09 2.35
N GLU A 25 8.26 9.96 1.65
CA GLU A 25 9.19 9.60 0.55
C GLU A 25 9.12 10.61 -0.61
N GLN A 26 7.95 11.24 -0.83
CA GLN A 26 7.77 12.34 -1.79
C GLN A 26 8.19 13.72 -1.24
N GLY A 27 8.85 13.78 -0.07
CA GLY A 27 9.35 15.02 0.53
C GLY A 27 8.30 15.84 1.28
N ARG A 28 7.08 15.30 1.48
CA ARG A 28 6.04 15.93 2.30
C ARG A 28 6.30 15.68 3.78
N ARG A 29 5.59 16.40 4.65
CA ARG A 29 5.73 16.29 6.10
C ARG A 29 4.37 15.95 6.72
N PRO A 30 3.97 14.67 6.64
CA PRO A 30 2.68 14.24 7.13
C PRO A 30 2.65 14.17 8.66
N MET A 31 1.44 14.26 9.22
CA MET A 31 1.12 13.93 10.60
C MET A 31 -0.16 13.12 10.63
N LEU A 32 -0.22 12.12 11.51
CA LEU A 32 -1.40 11.28 11.70
C LEU A 32 -2.24 11.79 12.88
N VAL A 33 -3.56 11.63 12.80
CA VAL A 33 -4.48 11.92 13.90
C VAL A 33 -5.31 10.68 14.20
N ALA A 34 -5.24 10.19 15.44
CA ALA A 34 -6.00 9.04 15.90
C ALA A 34 -7.44 9.45 16.26
N ALA A 35 -8.34 9.40 15.29
CA ALA A 35 -9.75 9.77 15.47
C ALA A 35 -10.69 8.57 15.68
N ASP A 36 -10.18 7.33 15.57
CA ASP A 36 -10.90 6.11 15.98
C ASP A 36 -10.86 5.96 17.52
N LEU A 37 -11.73 6.70 18.20
CA LEU A 37 -11.86 6.64 19.67
C LEU A 37 -12.65 5.43 20.16
N GLN A 38 -13.34 4.72 19.26
CA GLN A 38 -14.18 3.58 19.64
C GLN A 38 -13.36 2.32 19.89
N ARG A 39 -12.16 2.23 19.34
CA ARG A 39 -11.24 1.12 19.52
C ARG A 39 -9.97 1.64 20.20
N PRO A 40 -9.82 1.50 21.54
CA PRO A 40 -8.61 1.96 22.24
C PRO A 40 -7.31 1.40 21.64
N ALA A 41 -7.35 0.14 21.18
CA ALA A 41 -6.23 -0.50 20.49
C ALA A 41 -5.87 0.15 19.14
N ALA A 42 -6.81 0.83 18.47
CA ALA A 42 -6.54 1.51 17.20
C ALA A 42 -5.63 2.73 17.39
N ILE A 43 -5.75 3.44 18.51
CA ILE A 43 -4.87 4.56 18.86
C ILE A 43 -3.43 4.07 19.02
N GLU A 44 -3.24 3.00 19.81
CA GLU A 44 -1.91 2.42 20.03
C GLU A 44 -1.36 1.78 18.76
N GLN A 45 -2.20 1.12 17.96
CA GLN A 45 -1.82 0.61 16.65
C GLN A 45 -1.32 1.73 15.73
N LEU A 46 -2.02 2.87 15.66
CA LEU A 46 -1.61 4.01 14.85
C LEU A 46 -0.28 4.58 15.34
N LYS A 47 -0.06 4.68 16.66
CA LYS A 47 1.23 5.12 17.24
C LYS A 47 2.38 4.20 16.85
N VAL A 48 2.19 2.88 16.93
CA VAL A 48 3.21 1.90 16.53
C VAL A 48 3.54 2.04 15.05
N ILE A 49 2.52 2.10 14.19
CA ILE A 49 2.70 2.28 12.74
C ILE A 49 3.43 3.58 12.43
N ALA A 50 3.04 4.68 13.08
CA ALA A 50 3.67 5.97 12.89
C ALA A 50 5.13 6.00 13.34
N GLY A 51 5.45 5.29 14.43
CA GLY A 51 6.83 5.11 14.88
C GLY A 51 7.69 4.34 13.88
N GLN A 52 7.12 3.35 13.19
CA GLN A 52 7.82 2.59 12.14
C GLN A 52 8.15 3.43 10.90
N VAL A 53 7.34 4.45 10.60
CA VAL A 53 7.56 5.36 9.45
C VAL A 53 8.14 6.71 9.86
N ASP A 54 8.40 6.90 11.15
CA ASP A 54 8.92 8.12 11.76
C ASP A 54 8.06 9.35 11.39
N VAL A 55 6.76 9.27 11.69
CA VAL A 55 5.75 10.31 11.44
C VAL A 55 5.09 10.70 12.76
N PRO A 56 4.90 12.00 13.05
CA PRO A 56 4.23 12.44 14.28
C PRO A 56 2.76 12.00 14.32
N VAL A 57 2.25 11.73 15.53
CA VAL A 57 0.85 11.37 15.78
C VAL A 57 0.26 12.32 16.82
N HIS A 58 -0.92 12.86 16.51
CA HIS A 58 -1.80 13.45 17.52
C HIS A 58 -2.80 12.40 17.99
N ALA A 59 -2.82 12.14 19.29
CA ALA A 59 -3.75 11.22 19.92
C ALA A 59 -4.20 11.78 21.27
N GLU A 60 -5.46 11.55 21.62
CA GLU A 60 -6.05 11.93 22.90
C GLU A 60 -6.70 10.70 23.55
N ALA A 61 -6.90 10.75 24.87
CA ALA A 61 -7.61 9.68 25.57
C ALA A 61 -9.06 9.58 25.04
N PRO A 62 -9.61 8.37 24.85
CA PRO A 62 -11.00 8.20 24.41
C PRO A 62 -12.03 8.78 25.38
N GLU A 63 -11.72 8.74 26.68
CA GLU A 63 -12.62 9.14 27.76
C GLU A 63 -12.91 10.65 27.71
N GLY A 64 -14.18 11.00 27.53
CA GLY A 64 -14.65 12.39 27.54
C GLY A 64 -14.37 13.19 26.25
N ASN A 65 -13.79 12.56 25.22
CA ASN A 65 -13.52 13.17 23.93
C ASN A 65 -14.45 12.63 22.84
N ASN A 66 -14.63 13.41 21.77
CA ASN A 66 -15.30 12.95 20.56
C ASN A 66 -14.37 13.13 19.34
N ALA A 67 -14.59 12.35 18.28
CA ALA A 67 -13.67 12.32 17.14
C ALA A 67 -13.51 13.71 16.51
N VAL A 68 -14.59 14.48 16.43
CA VAL A 68 -14.57 15.87 15.94
C VAL A 68 -13.57 16.75 16.69
N LYS A 69 -13.58 16.76 18.04
CA LYS A 69 -12.65 17.57 18.83
C LYS A 69 -11.21 17.10 18.65
N VAL A 70 -10.98 15.78 18.62
CA VAL A 70 -9.64 15.22 18.44
C VAL A 70 -9.06 15.61 17.07
N CYS A 71 -9.89 15.58 16.02
CA CYS A 71 -9.48 16.07 14.70
C CYS A 71 -9.17 17.57 14.72
N GLN A 72 -10.00 18.41 15.34
CA GLN A 72 -9.75 19.86 15.45
C GLN A 72 -8.46 20.17 16.23
N ASN A 73 -8.24 19.49 17.35
CA ASN A 73 -7.04 19.60 18.15
C ASN A 73 -5.81 19.11 17.39
N GLY A 74 -5.93 18.03 16.62
CA GLY A 74 -4.89 17.56 15.73
C GLY A 74 -4.49 18.60 14.68
N LEU A 75 -5.45 19.26 14.04
CA LEU A 75 -5.13 20.37 13.12
C LEU A 75 -4.41 21.53 13.83
N ASN A 76 -4.83 21.87 15.05
CA ASN A 76 -4.15 22.89 15.85
C ASN A 76 -2.73 22.46 16.25
N GLN A 77 -2.53 21.19 16.57
CA GLN A 77 -1.21 20.61 16.88
C GLN A 77 -0.29 20.66 15.66
N ALA A 78 -0.78 20.30 14.48
CA ALA A 78 -0.02 20.42 13.22
C ALA A 78 0.44 21.86 12.98
N LYS A 79 -0.46 22.84 13.16
CA LYS A 79 -0.13 24.27 13.05
C LYS A 79 0.92 24.71 14.07
N LYS A 80 0.85 24.22 15.31
CA LYS A 80 1.83 24.53 16.37
C LYS A 80 3.22 23.94 16.08
N LEU A 81 3.29 22.74 15.52
CA LEU A 81 4.57 22.13 15.13
C LEU A 81 5.24 22.91 13.99
N GLY A 82 4.45 23.58 13.14
CA GLY A 82 4.94 24.52 12.12
C GLY A 82 5.67 23.87 10.93
N ASN A 83 5.98 22.58 11.02
CA ASN A 83 6.66 21.80 9.98
C ASN A 83 5.77 20.70 9.38
N VAL A 84 4.46 20.71 9.62
CA VAL A 84 3.51 19.73 9.07
C VAL A 84 2.78 20.35 7.88
N ASP A 85 2.83 19.72 6.71
CA ASP A 85 2.12 20.19 5.51
C ASP A 85 0.87 19.35 5.18
N THR A 86 0.79 18.14 5.73
CA THR A 86 -0.29 17.20 5.45
C THR A 86 -0.75 16.55 6.75
N VAL A 87 -2.05 16.55 7.01
CA VAL A 87 -2.65 15.88 8.17
C VAL A 87 -3.57 14.78 7.68
N ILE A 88 -3.39 13.56 8.17
CA ILE A 88 -4.20 12.40 7.81
C ILE A 88 -5.02 11.99 9.04
N LEU A 89 -6.35 11.98 8.90
CA LEU A 89 -7.28 11.61 9.95
C LEU A 89 -7.65 10.13 9.81
N ASP A 90 -7.28 9.30 10.79
CA ASP A 90 -7.71 7.89 10.86
C ASP A 90 -9.02 7.83 11.66
N THR A 91 -10.16 7.74 10.96
CA THR A 91 -11.48 7.76 11.58
C THR A 91 -11.98 6.36 11.96
N ALA A 92 -12.99 6.31 12.82
CA ALA A 92 -13.63 5.04 13.18
C ALA A 92 -14.28 4.36 11.97
N GLY A 93 -14.38 3.03 12.03
CA GLY A 93 -15.22 2.27 11.10
C GLY A 93 -16.19 1.36 11.84
N ARG A 94 -17.28 1.01 11.16
CA ARG A 94 -18.28 0.05 11.62
C ARG A 94 -18.41 -1.10 10.63
N LEU A 95 -18.92 -2.24 11.09
CA LEU A 95 -19.22 -3.40 10.24
C LEU A 95 -20.28 -3.08 9.19
N HIS A 96 -21.23 -2.23 9.55
CA HIS A 96 -22.26 -1.72 8.66
C HIS A 96 -22.25 -0.19 8.68
N VAL A 97 -22.78 0.41 7.63
CA VAL A 97 -23.02 1.85 7.58
C VAL A 97 -24.10 2.16 8.60
N ASP A 98 -23.69 2.79 9.71
CA ASP A 98 -24.57 3.18 10.81
C ASP A 98 -24.76 4.70 10.76
N GLU A 99 -25.99 5.18 11.00
CA GLU A 99 -26.34 6.59 10.96
C GLU A 99 -25.50 7.44 11.92
N ASP A 100 -25.19 6.92 13.11
CA ASP A 100 -24.43 7.67 14.12
C ASP A 100 -22.98 7.88 13.67
N LEU A 101 -22.38 6.86 13.03
CA LEU A 101 -21.05 6.98 12.45
C LEU A 101 -21.07 7.99 11.30
N MET A 102 -22.05 7.90 10.39
CA MET A 102 -22.13 8.82 9.25
C MET A 102 -22.32 10.26 9.70
N LYS A 103 -23.18 10.52 10.69
CA LYS A 103 -23.36 11.85 11.31
C LYS A 103 -22.06 12.37 11.93
N GLU A 104 -21.27 11.52 12.57
CA GLU A 104 -19.97 11.92 13.11
C GLU A 104 -18.98 12.30 11.99
N LEU A 105 -18.90 11.50 10.93
CA LEU A 105 -18.04 11.76 9.79
C LEU A 105 -18.45 13.03 9.03
N GLU A 106 -19.74 13.25 8.80
CA GLU A 106 -20.27 14.50 8.21
C GLU A 106 -19.94 15.72 9.07
N GLN A 107 -19.98 15.58 10.40
CA GLN A 107 -19.57 16.66 11.30
C GLN A 107 -18.08 16.97 11.20
N ILE A 108 -17.23 15.95 11.03
CA ILE A 108 -15.80 16.15 10.80
C ILE A 108 -15.61 16.87 9.46
N GLU A 109 -16.22 16.38 8.39
CA GLU A 109 -16.13 16.97 7.05
C GLU A 109 -16.57 18.44 7.04
N ARG A 110 -17.76 18.75 7.58
CA ARG A 110 -18.28 20.12 7.62
C ARG A 110 -17.42 21.08 8.44
N LYS A 111 -16.84 20.62 9.55
CA LYS A 111 -16.08 21.48 10.47
C LYS A 111 -14.62 21.66 10.06
N LEU A 112 -14.03 20.64 9.45
CA LEU A 112 -12.60 20.65 9.11
C LEU A 112 -12.36 20.92 7.62
N GLN A 113 -13.37 20.74 6.77
CA GLN A 113 -13.29 20.86 5.32
C GLN A 113 -12.04 20.16 4.77
N PRO A 114 -11.92 18.81 4.91
CA PRO A 114 -10.79 18.07 4.39
C PRO A 114 -10.62 18.36 2.90
N ASP A 115 -9.38 18.54 2.44
CA ASP A 115 -9.09 18.71 1.01
C ASP A 115 -9.35 17.41 0.23
N GLN A 116 -9.33 16.27 0.93
CA GLN A 116 -9.49 14.93 0.38
C GLN A 116 -10.23 14.03 1.36
N VAL A 117 -11.39 13.53 0.97
CA VAL A 117 -12.09 12.43 1.67
C VAL A 117 -11.83 11.14 0.91
N ILE A 118 -11.10 10.22 1.53
CA ILE A 118 -10.68 8.96 0.92
C ILE A 118 -11.37 7.79 1.60
N PHE A 119 -11.99 6.94 0.79
CA PHE A 119 -12.62 5.70 1.25
C PHE A 119 -11.66 4.51 1.10
N ALA A 120 -11.27 3.91 2.22
CA ALA A 120 -10.55 2.64 2.24
C ALA A 120 -11.54 1.48 2.10
N CYS A 121 -11.34 0.67 1.08
CA CYS A 121 -12.21 -0.44 0.74
C CYS A 121 -11.40 -1.74 0.65
N ASP A 122 -11.86 -2.79 1.31
CA ASP A 122 -11.29 -4.12 1.14
C ASP A 122 -11.67 -4.68 -0.23
N ALA A 123 -10.69 -5.14 -1.01
CA ALA A 123 -10.95 -5.76 -2.31
C ALA A 123 -11.64 -7.13 -2.20
N MET A 124 -11.55 -7.80 -1.04
CA MET A 124 -12.09 -9.15 -0.81
C MET A 124 -13.59 -9.15 -0.48
N THR A 125 -14.16 -8.03 -0.04
CA THR A 125 -15.56 -7.98 0.46
C THR A 125 -16.62 -7.97 -0.64
N GLY A 126 -16.21 -7.97 -1.92
CA GLY A 126 -17.12 -8.21 -3.04
C GLY A 126 -18.27 -7.19 -3.13
N GLN A 127 -19.52 -7.66 -3.03
CA GLN A 127 -20.71 -6.82 -3.16
C GLN A 127 -20.94 -5.88 -1.95
N ASP A 128 -20.48 -6.25 -0.76
CA ASP A 128 -20.65 -5.40 0.44
C ASP A 128 -19.80 -4.13 0.36
N ALA A 129 -18.64 -4.21 -0.30
CA ALA A 129 -17.83 -3.06 -0.67
C ALA A 129 -18.62 -2.05 -1.52
N VAL A 130 -19.41 -2.53 -2.48
CA VAL A 130 -20.17 -1.70 -3.42
C VAL A 130 -21.27 -0.93 -2.71
N ASN A 131 -22.08 -1.62 -1.91
CA ASN A 131 -23.16 -1.00 -1.14
C ASN A 131 -22.63 0.04 -0.16
N SER A 132 -21.50 -0.28 0.49
CA SER A 132 -20.87 0.62 1.45
C SER A 132 -20.28 1.83 0.74
N ALA A 133 -19.50 1.64 -0.33
CA ALA A 133 -18.93 2.73 -1.10
C ALA A 133 -20.02 3.70 -1.57
N LYS A 134 -21.17 3.19 -2.03
CA LYS A 134 -22.32 4.02 -2.38
C LYS A 134 -22.83 4.85 -1.21
N ALA A 135 -23.13 4.21 -0.08
CA ALA A 135 -23.68 4.89 1.08
C ALA A 135 -22.71 5.93 1.67
N PHE A 136 -21.40 5.66 1.64
CA PHE A 136 -20.39 6.64 2.02
C PHE A 136 -20.34 7.80 1.03
N ASN A 137 -20.41 7.54 -0.28
CA ASN A 137 -20.40 8.57 -1.32
C ASN A 137 -21.64 9.47 -1.33
N ASP A 138 -22.81 8.90 -0.99
CA ASP A 138 -24.06 9.64 -0.90
C ASP A 138 -24.07 10.60 0.30
N ALA A 139 -23.28 10.32 1.34
CA ALA A 139 -23.24 11.07 2.59
C ALA A 139 -22.01 11.99 2.74
N LEU A 140 -20.86 11.54 2.26
CA LEU A 140 -19.58 12.25 2.23
C LEU A 140 -19.17 12.30 0.76
N GLU A 141 -19.05 13.48 0.16
CA GLU A 141 -18.62 13.57 -1.24
C GLU A 141 -17.18 13.05 -1.36
N LEU A 142 -17.01 11.79 -1.78
CA LEU A 142 -15.70 11.13 -1.77
C LEU A 142 -14.82 11.63 -2.92
N ASP A 143 -13.57 11.99 -2.60
CA ASP A 143 -12.59 12.41 -3.60
C ASP A 143 -11.79 11.24 -4.19
N GLY A 144 -11.74 10.12 -3.48
CA GLY A 144 -10.91 8.99 -3.85
C GLY A 144 -11.23 7.69 -3.12
N VAL A 145 -10.86 6.58 -3.76
CA VAL A 145 -10.90 5.24 -3.16
C VAL A 145 -9.48 4.68 -3.08
N ILE A 146 -9.17 3.99 -1.98
CA ILE A 146 -8.01 3.11 -1.87
C ILE A 146 -8.50 1.68 -1.68
N LEU A 147 -8.09 0.79 -2.57
CA LEU A 147 -8.39 -0.64 -2.46
C LEU A 147 -7.31 -1.34 -1.65
N THR A 148 -7.66 -2.04 -0.59
CA THR A 148 -6.72 -2.79 0.24
C THR A 148 -6.81 -4.29 -0.04
N LYS A 149 -5.78 -5.04 0.36
CA LYS A 149 -5.73 -6.51 0.25
C LYS A 149 -5.84 -7.04 -1.19
N LEU A 150 -5.30 -6.31 -2.17
CA LEU A 150 -5.27 -6.72 -3.58
C LEU A 150 -4.22 -7.78 -3.90
N ASP A 151 -3.41 -8.17 -2.92
CA ASP A 151 -2.50 -9.32 -2.93
C ASP A 151 -3.23 -10.66 -2.72
N GLY A 152 -4.48 -10.65 -2.24
CA GLY A 152 -5.32 -11.83 -2.18
C GLY A 152 -5.84 -12.28 -3.56
N ASP A 153 -6.43 -13.47 -3.63
CA ASP A 153 -7.07 -14.03 -4.83
C ASP A 153 -8.38 -13.31 -5.17
N THR A 154 -8.27 -12.04 -5.52
CA THR A 154 -9.40 -11.21 -5.94
C THR A 154 -9.15 -10.79 -7.38
N ARG A 155 -10.00 -11.27 -8.29
CA ARG A 155 -9.98 -10.92 -9.72
C ARG A 155 -10.42 -9.48 -9.99
N GLY A 156 -10.06 -8.53 -9.13
CA GLY A 156 -10.28 -7.09 -9.30
C GLY A 156 -11.73 -6.60 -9.41
N GLY A 157 -12.74 -7.46 -9.30
CA GLY A 157 -14.15 -7.10 -9.52
C GLY A 157 -14.66 -5.97 -8.62
N ALA A 158 -14.21 -5.94 -7.35
CA ALA A 158 -14.56 -4.86 -6.42
C ALA A 158 -14.13 -3.47 -6.93
N ALA A 159 -13.00 -3.37 -7.63
CA ALA A 159 -12.52 -2.12 -8.20
C ALA A 159 -13.49 -1.56 -9.25
N LEU A 160 -13.93 -2.44 -10.17
CA LEU A 160 -14.86 -2.07 -11.22
C LEU A 160 -16.20 -1.64 -10.62
N SER A 161 -16.73 -2.44 -9.69
CA SER A 161 -18.04 -2.16 -9.10
C SER A 161 -18.04 -0.89 -8.24
N VAL A 162 -16.99 -0.64 -7.45
CA VAL A 162 -16.88 0.60 -6.65
C VAL A 162 -16.77 1.81 -7.56
N LYS A 163 -15.96 1.74 -8.63
CA LYS A 163 -15.81 2.84 -9.60
C LYS A 163 -17.12 3.15 -10.32
N GLU A 164 -17.83 2.11 -10.75
CA GLU A 164 -19.11 2.27 -11.47
C GLU A 164 -20.19 2.91 -10.59
N VAL A 165 -20.27 2.49 -9.32
CA VAL A 165 -21.35 2.94 -8.43
C VAL A 165 -21.08 4.32 -7.82
N THR A 166 -19.83 4.62 -7.47
CA THR A 166 -19.50 5.92 -6.85
C THR A 166 -19.11 6.98 -7.88
N GLY A 167 -18.61 6.58 -9.06
CA GLY A 167 -18.00 7.50 -10.03
C GLY A 167 -16.63 8.05 -9.60
N VAL A 168 -16.17 7.74 -8.39
CA VAL A 168 -14.97 8.31 -7.76
C VAL A 168 -13.70 7.59 -8.22
N PRO A 169 -12.58 8.29 -8.47
CA PRO A 169 -11.34 7.64 -8.90
C PRO A 169 -10.73 6.76 -7.80
N ILE A 170 -10.25 5.57 -8.19
CA ILE A 170 -9.36 4.77 -7.34
C ILE A 170 -7.96 5.37 -7.46
N LYS A 171 -7.37 5.80 -6.34
CA LYS A 171 -6.08 6.50 -6.31
C LYS A 171 -4.91 5.55 -6.07
N TYR A 172 -5.09 4.64 -5.13
CA TYR A 172 -4.04 3.71 -4.71
C TYR A 172 -4.57 2.30 -4.48
N ILE A 173 -3.66 1.35 -4.50
CA ILE A 173 -3.89 -0.05 -4.19
C ILE A 173 -2.89 -0.54 -3.14
N GLY A 174 -3.39 -1.26 -2.14
CA GLY A 174 -2.59 -1.97 -1.15
C GLY A 174 -2.38 -3.42 -1.57
N VAL A 175 -1.13 -3.81 -1.82
CA VAL A 175 -0.72 -5.12 -2.35
C VAL A 175 0.12 -5.91 -1.33
N GLY A 176 -0.33 -5.94 -0.08
CA GLY A 176 0.36 -6.60 1.03
C GLY A 176 0.17 -5.90 2.35
N GLU A 177 0.67 -6.47 3.45
CA GLU A 177 0.55 -5.89 4.79
C GLU A 177 1.64 -4.85 5.11
N ALA A 178 2.83 -5.04 4.54
CA ALA A 178 3.99 -4.19 4.82
C ALA A 178 3.76 -2.72 4.42
N LEU A 179 4.39 -1.79 5.14
CA LEU A 179 4.11 -0.35 5.02
C LEU A 179 4.60 0.29 3.70
N ASP A 180 5.46 -0.40 2.94
CA ASP A 180 5.87 -0.08 1.57
C ASP A 180 4.85 -0.52 0.51
N ARG A 181 3.88 -1.38 0.86
CA ARG A 181 2.96 -1.99 -0.10
C ARG A 181 1.73 -1.14 -0.35
N LEU A 182 1.94 0.07 -0.85
CA LEU A 182 0.92 0.97 -1.38
C LEU A 182 1.41 1.52 -2.72
N GLU A 183 0.71 1.18 -3.80
CA GLU A 183 1.09 1.55 -5.16
C GLU A 183 0.00 2.44 -5.78
N PRO A 184 0.34 3.36 -6.71
CA PRO A 184 -0.64 4.07 -7.51
C PRO A 184 -1.54 3.10 -8.28
N PHE A 185 -2.82 3.44 -8.42
CA PHE A 185 -3.74 2.64 -9.22
C PHE A 185 -3.52 2.88 -10.71
N HIS A 186 -3.24 1.81 -11.46
CA HIS A 186 -3.12 1.83 -12.92
C HIS A 186 -4.26 1.01 -13.53
N PRO A 187 -5.24 1.65 -14.23
CA PRO A 187 -6.37 0.95 -14.82
C PRO A 187 -5.97 -0.17 -15.78
N ASP A 188 -4.96 0.05 -16.61
CA ASP A 188 -4.49 -0.93 -17.60
C ASP A 188 -3.93 -2.20 -16.94
N ARG A 189 -3.16 -2.04 -15.85
CA ARG A 189 -2.64 -3.17 -15.07
C ARG A 189 -3.78 -3.93 -14.39
N MET A 190 -4.77 -3.21 -13.87
CA MET A 190 -5.93 -3.83 -13.24
C MET A 190 -6.76 -4.63 -14.26
N ALA A 191 -7.03 -4.06 -15.44
CA ALA A 191 -7.69 -4.77 -16.53
C ALA A 191 -6.90 -6.01 -16.94
N GLY A 192 -5.57 -5.90 -17.06
CA GLY A 192 -4.67 -7.02 -17.29
C GLY A 192 -4.83 -8.11 -16.22
N ARG A 193 -4.82 -7.77 -14.93
CA ARG A 193 -5.01 -8.73 -13.83
C ARG A 193 -6.38 -9.42 -13.89
N ILE A 194 -7.45 -8.68 -14.18
CA ILE A 194 -8.80 -9.23 -14.34
C ILE A 194 -8.84 -10.23 -15.52
N LEU A 195 -8.15 -9.92 -16.61
CA LEU A 195 -8.06 -10.76 -17.81
C LEU A 195 -6.99 -11.88 -17.72
N GLY A 196 -6.25 -11.97 -16.61
CA GLY A 196 -5.18 -12.97 -16.43
C GLY A 196 -3.87 -12.67 -17.16
N MET A 197 -3.66 -11.42 -17.60
CA MET A 197 -2.49 -10.93 -18.35
C MET A 197 -1.60 -9.95 -17.55
N GLY A 198 -1.92 -9.68 -16.28
CA GLY A 198 -1.41 -8.53 -15.50
C GLY A 198 0.04 -8.57 -15.01
N ASP A 199 0.72 -9.72 -15.11
CA ASP A 199 2.05 -9.89 -14.51
C ASP A 199 3.21 -9.39 -15.39
N VAL A 200 3.02 -9.23 -16.70
CA VAL A 200 4.11 -8.90 -17.61
C VAL A 200 4.53 -7.43 -17.52
N VAL A 201 3.58 -6.50 -17.37
CA VAL A 201 3.87 -5.05 -17.35
C VAL A 201 4.57 -4.64 -16.05
N SER A 202 4.09 -5.16 -14.91
CA SER A 202 4.66 -4.87 -13.59
C SER A 202 6.11 -5.38 -13.45
N LEU A 203 6.46 -6.46 -14.13
CA LEU A 203 7.84 -6.97 -14.22
C LEU A 203 8.76 -6.01 -14.94
N VAL A 204 8.30 -5.45 -16.07
CA VAL A 204 9.10 -4.53 -16.88
C VAL A 204 9.40 -3.26 -16.10
N GLU A 205 8.45 -2.76 -15.33
CA GLU A 205 8.64 -1.53 -14.53
C GLU A 205 9.49 -1.77 -13.28
N LYS A 206 9.30 -2.87 -12.54
CA LYS A 206 10.21 -3.23 -11.43
C LYS A 206 11.62 -3.54 -11.90
N ALA A 207 11.76 -4.11 -13.11
CA ALA A 207 13.05 -4.21 -13.77
C ALA A 207 13.60 -2.81 -14.06
N GLN A 208 12.84 -1.91 -14.68
CA GLN A 208 13.31 -0.55 -14.97
C GLN A 208 13.68 0.27 -13.72
N GLU A 209 12.97 0.14 -12.60
CA GLU A 209 13.28 0.84 -11.35
C GLU A 209 14.56 0.34 -10.67
N GLN A 210 14.93 -0.93 -10.87
CA GLN A 210 16.16 -1.51 -10.31
C GLN A 210 17.33 -1.58 -11.31
N PHE A 211 17.09 -1.34 -12.60
CA PHE A 211 18.13 -1.27 -13.62
C PHE A 211 18.65 0.17 -13.73
N ASN A 212 19.77 0.43 -13.05
CA ASN A 212 20.53 1.65 -13.24
C ASN A 212 21.16 1.64 -14.65
N GLU A 213 20.89 2.65 -15.49
CA GLU A 213 21.39 2.72 -16.88
C GLU A 213 22.91 2.58 -16.97
N GLU A 214 23.65 3.07 -15.96
CA GLU A 214 25.10 2.90 -15.86
C GLU A 214 25.53 1.44 -15.63
N GLU A 215 24.82 0.69 -14.79
CA GLU A 215 25.13 -0.72 -14.50
C GLU A 215 24.80 -1.61 -15.70
N ALA A 216 23.72 -1.28 -16.43
CA ALA A 216 23.36 -1.96 -17.68
C ALA A 216 24.42 -1.76 -18.77
N ALA A 217 24.96 -0.54 -18.90
CA ALA A 217 26.02 -0.22 -19.86
C ALA A 217 27.35 -0.90 -19.50
N ASP A 218 27.77 -0.90 -18.23
CA ASP A 218 28.98 -1.62 -17.78
C ASP A 218 28.83 -3.13 -17.99
N LEU A 219 27.65 -3.69 -17.71
CA LEU A 219 27.36 -5.10 -17.94
C LEU A 219 27.42 -5.46 -19.44
N GLN A 220 26.82 -4.64 -20.30
CA GLN A 220 26.83 -4.85 -21.74
C GLN A 220 28.26 -4.82 -22.30
N ASN A 221 29.09 -3.89 -21.80
CA ASN A 221 30.51 -3.79 -22.15
C ASN A 221 31.32 -5.01 -21.66
N ARG A 222 31.04 -5.53 -20.46
CA ARG A 222 31.72 -6.72 -19.90
C ARG A 222 31.32 -8.01 -20.60
N MET A 223 30.04 -8.17 -20.95
CA MET A 223 29.56 -9.31 -21.76
C MET A 223 30.13 -9.27 -23.18
N ALA A 224 30.13 -8.10 -23.82
CA ALA A 224 30.71 -7.93 -25.16
C ALA A 224 32.23 -8.15 -25.20
N SER A 225 32.93 -7.85 -24.09
CA SER A 225 34.38 -8.08 -23.97
C SER A 225 34.76 -9.47 -23.49
N GLY A 226 33.79 -10.35 -23.22
CA GLY A 226 34.03 -11.73 -22.75
C GLY A 226 34.62 -11.84 -21.34
N LYS A 227 34.63 -10.74 -20.57
CA LYS A 227 35.15 -10.68 -19.19
C LYS A 227 34.02 -10.87 -18.18
N PHE A 228 33.31 -11.99 -18.27
CA PHE A 228 32.27 -12.35 -17.30
C PHE A 228 32.88 -13.22 -16.21
N SER A 229 33.00 -12.69 -14.99
CA SER A 229 33.56 -13.43 -13.84
C SER A 229 32.48 -14.03 -12.95
N LEU A 230 32.86 -14.98 -12.09
CA LEU A 230 31.95 -15.54 -11.07
C LEU A 230 31.48 -14.47 -10.07
N ASN A 231 32.28 -13.43 -9.84
CA ASN A 231 31.90 -12.28 -9.03
C ASN A 231 30.82 -11.42 -9.72
N ASP A 232 30.85 -11.30 -11.05
CA ASP A 232 29.79 -10.60 -11.79
C ASP A 232 28.50 -11.41 -11.76
N PHE A 233 28.58 -12.75 -11.88
CA PHE A 233 27.44 -13.63 -11.71
C PHE A 233 26.82 -13.52 -10.30
N GLN A 234 27.65 -13.47 -9.26
CA GLN A 234 27.20 -13.28 -7.88
C GLN A 234 26.43 -11.97 -7.68
N LYS A 235 26.94 -10.86 -8.24
CA LYS A 235 26.26 -9.56 -8.20
C LYS A 235 24.89 -9.59 -8.88
N GLN A 236 24.76 -10.31 -9.98
CA GLN A 236 23.46 -10.50 -10.63
C GLN A 236 22.50 -11.29 -9.76
N MET A 237 22.96 -12.37 -9.12
CA MET A 237 22.13 -13.15 -8.20
C MET A 237 21.64 -12.30 -7.01
N ALA A 238 22.51 -11.43 -6.48
CA ALA A 238 22.14 -10.49 -5.42
C ALA A 238 21.08 -9.46 -5.87
N THR A 239 21.13 -9.03 -7.12
CA THR A 239 20.16 -8.07 -7.70
C THR A 239 18.80 -8.71 -7.88
N ILE A 240 18.73 -9.93 -8.42
CA ILE A 240 17.47 -10.68 -8.54
C ILE A 240 16.83 -10.91 -7.16
N ARG A 241 17.64 -11.18 -6.14
CA ARG A 241 17.17 -11.35 -4.76
C ARG A 241 16.55 -10.07 -4.16
N LYS A 242 16.95 -8.88 -4.64
CA LYS A 242 16.34 -7.60 -4.25
C LYS A 242 14.99 -7.35 -4.94
N MET A 243 14.67 -8.06 -6.02
CA MET A 243 13.39 -7.91 -6.73
C MET A 243 12.23 -8.63 -6.02
N GLY A 244 12.52 -9.60 -5.15
CA GLY A 244 11.52 -10.29 -4.34
C GLY A 244 11.85 -11.77 -4.10
N PRO A 245 10.90 -12.54 -3.54
CA PRO A 245 11.05 -13.98 -3.37
C PRO A 245 11.24 -14.68 -4.71
N MET A 246 12.28 -15.52 -4.84
CA MET A 246 12.63 -16.22 -6.09
C MET A 246 11.48 -17.04 -6.68
N ARG A 247 10.63 -17.60 -5.80
CA ARG A 247 9.46 -18.37 -6.19
C ARG A 247 8.42 -17.51 -6.92
N GLU A 248 8.26 -16.24 -6.54
CA GLU A 248 7.38 -15.30 -7.24
C GLU A 248 7.98 -14.91 -8.59
N ILE A 249 9.28 -14.60 -8.63
CA ILE A 249 9.99 -14.24 -9.86
C ILE A 249 9.94 -15.37 -10.90
N MET A 250 10.14 -16.63 -10.49
CA MET A 250 10.11 -17.77 -11.41
C MET A 250 8.71 -18.12 -11.91
N LYS A 251 7.65 -17.91 -11.11
CA LYS A 251 6.25 -18.06 -11.55
C LYS A 251 5.88 -17.07 -12.65
N MET A 252 6.56 -15.94 -12.68
CA MET A 252 6.36 -14.88 -13.65
C MET A 252 7.06 -15.13 -15.00
N ILE A 253 7.91 -16.15 -15.11
CA ILE A 253 8.59 -16.52 -16.37
C ILE A 253 7.68 -17.46 -17.20
N PRO A 254 7.31 -17.10 -18.44
CA PRO A 254 6.45 -17.91 -19.29
C PRO A 254 6.98 -19.33 -19.48
N GLY A 255 6.13 -20.34 -19.25
CA GLY A 255 6.49 -21.75 -19.38
C GLY A 255 7.17 -22.38 -18.15
N MET A 256 7.60 -21.59 -17.16
CA MET A 256 8.30 -22.08 -15.96
C MET A 256 7.38 -22.24 -14.74
N GLY A 257 6.25 -21.53 -14.71
CA GLY A 257 5.23 -21.67 -13.66
C GLY A 257 4.65 -23.09 -13.54
N GLY A 258 4.42 -23.77 -14.67
CA GLY A 258 3.91 -25.15 -14.68
C GLY A 258 4.92 -26.21 -14.20
N LEU A 259 6.22 -25.96 -14.37
CA LEU A 259 7.29 -26.84 -13.87
C LEU A 259 7.47 -26.71 -12.34
N MET A 260 7.25 -25.52 -11.78
CA MET A 260 7.29 -25.32 -10.33
C MET A 260 6.16 -26.01 -9.57
N ASP A 261 4.95 -26.05 -10.15
CA ASP A 261 3.82 -26.74 -9.51
C ASP A 261 4.02 -28.27 -9.48
N THR A 262 4.87 -28.82 -10.35
CA THR A 262 5.24 -30.25 -10.33
C THR A 262 6.31 -30.62 -9.31
N ASN A 263 7.06 -29.66 -8.76
CA ASN A 263 8.11 -29.89 -7.76
C ASN A 263 8.02 -28.88 -6.59
N PRO A 264 6.98 -28.99 -5.74
CA PRO A 264 6.72 -28.04 -4.66
C PRO A 264 7.78 -28.00 -3.54
N ASP A 265 8.62 -29.03 -3.43
CA ASP A 265 9.67 -29.16 -2.41
C ASP A 265 10.98 -28.43 -2.77
N VAL A 266 11.14 -27.98 -4.02
CA VAL A 266 12.33 -27.23 -4.44
C VAL A 266 12.11 -25.76 -4.06
N ASP A 267 12.88 -25.26 -3.09
CA ASP A 267 12.98 -23.84 -2.80
C ASP A 267 14.13 -23.21 -3.60
N PRO A 268 13.85 -22.48 -4.68
CA PRO A 268 14.89 -21.85 -5.50
C PRO A 268 15.70 -20.82 -4.73
N GLY A 269 15.12 -20.21 -3.68
CA GLY A 269 15.83 -19.29 -2.81
C GLY A 269 16.92 -19.98 -1.98
N SER A 270 16.72 -21.25 -1.64
CA SER A 270 17.69 -22.07 -0.93
C SER A 270 18.86 -22.49 -1.82
N GLU A 271 18.59 -22.91 -3.06
CA GLU A 271 19.65 -23.28 -4.02
C GLU A 271 20.54 -22.09 -4.38
N MET A 272 19.93 -20.93 -4.58
CA MET A 272 20.66 -19.71 -4.93
C MET A 272 21.59 -19.25 -3.80
N LYS A 273 21.18 -19.41 -2.53
CA LYS A 273 22.06 -19.18 -1.37
C LYS A 273 23.23 -20.16 -1.33
N TRP A 274 23.02 -21.40 -1.74
CA TRP A 274 24.07 -22.41 -1.81
C TRP A 274 25.12 -22.05 -2.86
N ILE A 275 24.68 -21.62 -4.04
CA ILE A 275 25.57 -21.15 -5.13
C ILE A 275 26.35 -19.90 -4.69
N ASP A 276 25.68 -18.95 -4.02
CA ASP A 276 26.29 -17.74 -3.47
C ASP A 276 27.38 -18.06 -2.42
N ALA A 277 27.11 -19.05 -1.55
CA ALA A 277 28.07 -19.52 -0.55
C ALA A 277 29.29 -20.19 -1.19
N ILE A 278 29.11 -20.95 -2.27
CA ILE A 278 30.22 -21.55 -3.04
C ILE A 278 31.09 -20.44 -3.62
N ILE A 279 30.50 -19.48 -4.34
CA ILE A 279 31.25 -18.39 -5.00
C ILE A 279 31.98 -17.53 -3.96
N SER A 280 31.33 -17.21 -2.84
CA SER A 280 31.94 -16.45 -1.73
C SER A 280 33.12 -17.17 -1.06
N SER A 281 33.19 -18.50 -1.19
CA SER A 281 34.26 -19.33 -0.62
C SER A 281 35.43 -19.53 -1.60
N MET A 282 35.30 -19.04 -2.84
CA MET A 282 36.38 -19.06 -3.82
C MET A 282 37.33 -17.88 -3.59
N THR A 283 38.59 -18.04 -3.97
CA THR A 283 39.56 -16.95 -3.92
C THR A 283 39.31 -15.96 -5.07
N PRO A 284 39.67 -14.66 -4.90
CA PRO A 284 39.33 -13.59 -5.84
C PRO A 284 39.85 -13.79 -7.26
#